data_AF-F5GYM0-F1
#
_entry.id   AF-F5GYM0-F1
#
_cell.length_a   1.000
_cell.length_b   1.000
_cell.length_c   1.000
_cell.angle_alpha   90.00
_cell.angle_beta   90.00
_cell.angle_gamma   90.00
#
_symmetry.space_group_name_H-M   'P 1'
#
loop_
_entity.id
_entity.type
_entity.pdbx_description
1 polymer ?
#
loop_
_entity_poly.entity_id
_entity_poly.type
_entity_poly.pdbx_seq_one_letter_code
_entity_poly.pdbx_strand_id
1 'polypeptide(L)'
;MIREEGYDSVFSVVRRHQFRWSEIQKGVREVTEPLNLNPAKRPRRQDWDGELYENGSFYFAKRHLIEMGYLQGGKMAYYEMRAEHSVDIDVDIDWPI
;
A
#
# COMPACT_ATOMS: atom_id res chain seq x y z
N MET A 1 -6.99 -15.01 -11.29
CA MET A 1 -5.95 -13.98 -11.55
C MET A 1 -4.78 -14.43 -12.44
N ILE A 2 -3.65 -14.98 -11.96
CA ILE A 2 -2.50 -15.24 -12.86
C ILE A 2 -2.82 -16.23 -13.99
N ARG A 3 -3.43 -17.38 -13.66
CA ARG A 3 -3.72 -18.42 -14.66
C ARG A 3 -4.97 -18.13 -15.48
N GLU A 4 -6.04 -17.69 -14.83
CA GLU A 4 -7.36 -17.54 -15.45
C GLU A 4 -7.51 -16.22 -16.21
N GLU A 5 -6.92 -15.14 -15.70
CA GLU A 5 -7.06 -13.78 -16.27
C GLU A 5 -5.76 -13.31 -16.95
N GLY A 6 -4.73 -14.15 -16.94
CA GLY A 6 -3.46 -13.92 -17.65
C GLY A 6 -2.61 -12.80 -17.07
N TYR A 7 -2.72 -12.48 -15.77
CA TYR A 7 -1.83 -11.50 -15.13
C TYR A 7 -0.38 -11.99 -15.09
N ASP A 8 0.56 -11.05 -15.26
CA ASP A 8 2.00 -11.31 -15.20
C ASP A 8 2.55 -11.18 -13.78
N SER A 9 1.95 -10.30 -12.97
CA SER A 9 2.24 -10.19 -11.54
C SER A 9 1.01 -9.82 -10.71
N VAL A 10 0.95 -10.35 -9.49
CA VAL A 10 -0.11 -10.10 -8.50
C VAL A 10 0.50 -9.98 -7.12
N PHE A 11 0.18 -8.92 -6.38
CA PHE A 11 0.75 -8.66 -5.06
C PHE A 11 -0.32 -8.29 -4.04
N SER A 12 -0.05 -8.55 -2.77
CA SER A 12 -1.01 -8.31 -1.69
C SER A 12 -1.01 -6.86 -1.22
N VAL A 13 -2.19 -6.31 -0.98
CA VAL A 13 -2.40 -4.96 -0.45
C VAL A 13 -3.43 -4.96 0.67
N VAL A 14 -3.45 -3.89 1.46
CA VAL A 14 -4.44 -3.61 2.49
C VAL A 14 -4.97 -2.19 2.32
N ARG A 15 -6.26 -2.01 2.59
CA ARG A 15 -6.91 -0.70 2.56
C ARG A 15 -6.77 0.02 3.89
N ARG A 16 -6.21 1.23 3.86
CA ARG A 16 -6.03 2.09 5.03
C ARG A 16 -6.73 3.43 4.82
N HIS A 17 -7.29 3.98 5.88
CA HIS A 17 -7.97 5.27 5.89
C HIS A 17 -7.15 6.26 6.70
N GLN A 18 -5.90 6.44 6.29
CA GLN A 18 -4.93 7.32 6.94
C GLN A 18 -4.80 8.62 6.16
N PHE A 19 -4.58 9.72 6.88
CA PHE A 19 -4.36 11.02 6.27
C PHE A 19 -2.88 11.26 6.09
N ARG A 20 -2.48 11.54 4.86
CA ARG A 20 -1.08 11.83 4.49
C ARG A 20 -0.86 13.33 4.48
N TRP A 21 0.29 13.73 4.99
CA TRP A 21 0.75 15.10 5.07
C TRP A 21 2.17 15.19 4.51
N SER A 22 2.52 16.30 3.87
CA SER A 22 3.86 16.48 3.31
C SER A 22 4.90 16.60 4.43
N GLU A 23 6.06 15.99 4.22
CA GLU A 23 7.21 16.18 5.09
C GLU A 23 7.75 17.63 5.00
N ILE A 24 8.20 18.19 6.12
CA ILE A 24 8.89 19.48 6.17
C ILE A 24 10.37 19.23 5.91
N GLN A 25 10.92 19.92 4.92
CA GLN A 25 12.35 19.88 4.61
C GLN A 25 12.94 21.24 4.92
N LYS A 26 13.74 21.32 5.99
CA LYS A 26 14.36 22.56 6.45
C LYS A 26 15.15 23.23 5.31
N GLY A 27 14.80 24.47 4.96
CA GLY A 27 15.43 25.23 3.88
C GLY A 27 14.85 25.02 2.48
N VAL A 28 13.89 24.10 2.30
CA VAL A 28 13.19 23.87 1.02
C VAL A 28 11.69 24.11 1.17
N ARG A 29 11.10 23.59 2.25
CA ARG A 29 9.67 23.66 2.53
C ARG A 29 9.45 23.78 4.02
N GLU A 30 8.91 24.92 4.44
CA GLU A 30 8.68 25.22 5.86
C GLU A 30 7.26 24.90 6.34
N VAL A 31 6.35 24.57 5.41
CA VAL A 31 4.94 24.28 5.72
C VAL A 31 4.53 22.87 5.29
N THR A 32 3.75 22.22 6.14
CA THR A 32 3.09 20.95 5.85
C THR A 32 1.80 21.19 5.08
N GLU A 33 1.58 20.41 4.02
CA GLU A 33 0.36 20.42 3.23
C GLU A 33 -0.36 19.07 3.28
N PRO A 34 -1.71 19.07 3.23
CA PRO A 34 -2.50 17.85 3.17
C PRO A 34 -2.34 17.17 1.80
N LEU A 35 -2.00 15.88 1.76
CA LEU A 35 -1.78 15.14 0.51
C LEU A 35 -3.02 14.40 0.00
N ASN A 36 -3.95 14.02 0.89
CA ASN A 36 -5.14 13.24 0.54
C ASN A 36 -6.41 13.66 1.31
N LEU A 37 -6.45 14.89 1.82
CA LEU A 37 -7.65 15.45 2.47
C LEU A 37 -7.82 16.93 2.21
N ASN A 38 -9.05 17.41 2.39
CA ASN A 38 -9.31 18.82 2.64
C ASN A 38 -9.46 19.04 4.17
N PRO A 39 -8.56 19.79 4.82
CA PRO A 39 -8.66 20.06 6.26
C PRO A 39 -9.95 20.77 6.68
N ALA A 40 -10.53 21.59 5.80
CA ALA A 40 -11.81 22.28 6.05
C ALA A 40 -13.03 21.35 5.90
N LYS A 41 -12.87 20.17 5.30
CA LYS A 41 -13.93 19.17 5.12
C LYS A 41 -13.37 17.76 5.29
N ARG A 42 -12.93 17.45 6.50
CA ARG A 42 -12.30 16.17 6.84
C ARG A 42 -13.31 15.02 6.70
N PRO A 43 -13.07 14.03 5.81
CA PRO A 43 -13.98 12.90 5.65
C PRO A 43 -13.88 11.93 6.85
N ARG A 44 -14.97 11.26 7.19
CA ARG A 44 -14.96 10.09 8.09
C ARG A 44 -14.51 8.86 7.31
N ARG A 45 -14.21 7.76 8.02
CA ARG A 45 -13.77 6.51 7.40
C ARG A 45 -14.77 5.97 6.37
N GLN A 46 -16.06 6.10 6.62
CA GLN A 46 -17.12 5.67 5.71
C GLN A 46 -17.42 6.64 4.56
N ASP A 47 -16.84 7.84 4.58
CA ASP A 47 -17.12 8.89 3.57
C ASP A 47 -16.18 8.78 2.35
N TRP A 48 -15.22 7.85 2.36
CA TRP A 48 -14.28 7.61 1.26
C TRP A 48 -13.70 6.20 1.31
N ASP A 49 -13.16 5.72 0.18
CA ASP A 49 -12.68 4.35 0.04
C ASP A 49 -11.31 4.09 0.69
N GLY A 50 -10.63 5.11 1.20
CA GLY A 50 -9.24 4.98 1.66
C GLY A 50 -8.24 4.81 0.52
N GLU A 51 -7.06 4.31 0.87
CA GLU A 51 -5.95 4.06 -0.06
C GLU A 51 -5.40 2.64 0.13
N LEU A 52 -4.87 2.07 -0.93
CA LEU A 52 -4.26 0.74 -0.93
C LEU A 52 -2.76 0.84 -0.68
N TYR A 53 -2.28 0.03 0.26
CA TYR A 53 -0.87 -0.06 0.63
C TYR A 53 -0.45 -1.53 0.53
N GLU A 54 0.73 -1.80 0.01
CA GLU A 54 1.30 -3.14 0.09
C GLU A 54 1.45 -3.57 1.55
N ASN A 55 1.20 -4.85 1.83
CA ASN A 55 1.26 -5.39 3.19
C ASN A 55 2.31 -6.50 3.37
N GLY A 56 3.19 -6.71 2.39
CA GLY A 56 4.30 -7.65 2.50
C GLY A 56 3.94 -9.14 2.48
N SER A 57 2.65 -9.52 2.50
CA SER A 57 2.26 -10.92 2.64
C SER A 57 2.68 -11.81 1.46
N PHE A 58 2.48 -11.38 0.22
CA PHE A 58 2.95 -12.11 -0.94
C PHE A 58 3.14 -11.25 -2.19
N TYR A 59 3.99 -11.79 -3.06
CA TYR A 59 4.24 -11.26 -4.39
C TYR A 59 4.38 -12.40 -5.38
N PHE A 60 3.48 -12.48 -6.35
CA PHE A 60 3.57 -13.40 -7.47
C PHE A 60 4.05 -12.65 -8.71
N ALA A 61 5.05 -13.19 -9.40
CA ALA A 61 5.49 -12.68 -10.69
C ALA A 61 5.89 -13.84 -11.60
N LYS A 62 5.71 -13.67 -12.91
CA LYS A 62 6.26 -14.60 -13.91
C LYS A 62 7.78 -14.51 -13.94
N ARG A 63 8.42 -15.65 -14.24
CA ARG A 63 9.88 -15.80 -14.32
C ARG A 63 10.59 -14.65 -15.07
N HIS A 64 10.10 -14.29 -16.25
CA HIS A 64 10.75 -13.28 -17.08
C HIS A 64 10.80 -11.90 -16.40
N LEU A 65 9.83 -11.56 -15.55
CA LEU A 65 9.87 -10.30 -14.79
C LEU A 65 11.00 -10.32 -13.75
N ILE A 66 11.11 -11.41 -13.00
CA ILE A 66 12.15 -11.58 -11.98
C ILE A 66 13.54 -11.56 -12.60
N GLU A 67 13.72 -12.24 -13.76
CA GLU A 67 14.99 -12.25 -14.50
C GLU A 67 15.38 -10.86 -15.03
N MET A 68 14.41 -9.96 -15.26
CA MET A 68 14.65 -8.55 -15.60
C MET A 68 14.83 -7.65 -14.36
N GLY A 69 14.74 -8.19 -13.15
CA GLY A 69 14.84 -7.42 -11.90
C GLY A 69 13.53 -6.76 -11.45
N TYR A 70 12.38 -7.13 -12.04
CA TYR A 70 11.07 -6.61 -11.66
C TYR A 70 10.28 -7.62 -10.84
N LEU A 71 9.82 -7.20 -9.67
CA LEU A 71 8.97 -8.01 -8.79
C LEU A 71 7.47 -7.78 -9.08
N GLN A 72 7.14 -6.59 -9.57
CA GLN A 72 5.82 -6.21 -10.07
C GLN A 72 6.02 -5.58 -11.45
N GLY A 73 5.31 -6.07 -12.46
CA GLY A 73 5.46 -5.61 -13.84
C GLY A 73 4.54 -6.36 -14.81
N GLY A 74 4.59 -5.96 -16.09
CA GLY A 74 3.70 -6.48 -17.12
C GLY A 74 2.23 -6.15 -16.84
N LYS A 75 1.32 -7.10 -17.10
CA LYS A 75 -0.08 -7.01 -16.68
C LYS A 75 -0.18 -7.24 -15.17
N MET A 76 -0.36 -6.16 -14.41
CA MET A 76 -0.37 -6.16 -12.94
C MET A 76 -1.79 -6.17 -12.36
N ALA A 77 -1.97 -6.86 -11.24
CA ALA A 77 -3.11 -6.71 -10.36
C ALA A 77 -2.67 -6.71 -8.89
N TYR A 78 -3.52 -6.17 -8.01
CA TYR A 78 -3.38 -6.33 -6.57
C TYR A 78 -4.43 -7.31 -6.05
N TYR A 79 -4.16 -7.90 -4.89
CA TYR A 79 -5.13 -8.65 -4.12
C TYR A 79 -5.34 -7.97 -2.77
N GLU A 80 -6.53 -7.43 -2.54
CA GLU A 80 -6.87 -6.79 -1.27
C GLU A 80 -7.10 -7.88 -0.21
N MET A 81 -6.22 -7.91 0.79
CA MET A 81 -6.34 -8.76 1.96
C MET A 81 -7.08 -8.02 3.08
N ARG A 82 -7.72 -8.80 3.96
CA ARG A 82 -8.31 -8.24 5.16
C ARG A 82 -7.21 -7.72 6.10
N ALA A 83 -7.49 -6.62 6.79
CA ALA A 83 -6.52 -5.90 7.60
C ALA A 83 -5.92 -6.73 8.75
N GLU A 84 -6.62 -7.75 9.25
CA GLU A 84 -6.14 -8.64 10.31
C GLU A 84 -4.97 -9.53 9.86
N HIS A 85 -4.76 -9.66 8.55
CA HIS A 85 -3.66 -10.44 7.96
C HIS A 85 -2.54 -9.54 7.41
N SER A 86 -2.57 -8.25 7.75
CA SER A 86 -1.66 -7.23 7.22
C SER A 86 -0.84 -6.56 8.33
N VAL A 87 -0.73 -7.22 9.49
CA VAL A 87 0.17 -6.83 10.58
C VAL A 87 1.51 -7.52 10.32
N ASP A 88 2.56 -6.73 10.19
CA ASP A 88 3.93 -7.19 10.02
C ASP A 88 4.59 -7.30 11.40
N ILE A 89 5.41 -8.34 11.59
CA ILE A 89 6.00 -8.72 12.88
C ILE A 89 6.96 -7.63 13.40
N ASP A 90 7.58 -6.87 12.48
CA ASP A 90 8.50 -5.80 12.83
C ASP A 90 7.79 -4.50 13.30
N VAL A 91 6.46 -4.48 13.38
CA VAL A 91 5.68 -3.32 13.88
C VAL A 91 5.47 -3.43 15.39
N ASP A 92 6.59 -3.37 16.13
CA ASP A 92 6.81 -2.96 17.55
C ASP A 92 5.86 -3.41 18.70
N ILE A 93 4.95 -4.37 18.52
CA ILE A 93 4.14 -4.96 19.63
C ILE A 93 4.13 -6.50 19.64
N ASP A 94 4.78 -7.16 18.71
CA ASP A 94 4.46 -8.56 18.37
C ASP A 94 4.94 -9.63 19.37
N TRP A 95 5.79 -9.28 20.34
CA TRP A 95 6.14 -10.18 21.44
C TRP A 95 5.86 -9.55 22.81
N PRO A 96 4.85 -10.03 23.56
CA PRO A 96 4.76 -9.72 24.97
C PRO A 96 5.92 -10.44 25.69
N ILE A 97 6.93 -9.68 26.13
CA ILE A 97 7.90 -10.15 27.11
C ILE A 97 7.27 -10.10 28.51
#